data_AF-A0A0R3RAL7-F1
#
_entry.id   AF-A0A0R3RAL7-F1
#
_cell.length_a   1.000
_cell.length_b   1.000
_cell.length_c   1.000
_cell.angle_alpha   90.00
_cell.angle_beta   90.00
_cell.angle_gamma   90.00
#
_symmetry.space_group_name_H-M   'P 1'
#
loop_
_entity.id
_entity.type
_entity.pdbx_description
1 polymer ?
#
loop_
_entity_poly.entity_id
_entity_poly.type
_entity_poly.pdbx_seq_one_letter_code
_entity_poly.pdbx_strand_id
1 'polypeptide(L)'
;MPEGLEWDMWGALFYVGTIFTTIGYGNIVPRTPGGKALSIVYAIFGIPLVLAILSQFGKTLTTFVSNVWMRYFCMNYSSLLLI
;
A
#
# COMPACT_ATOMS: atom_id res chain seq x y z
N MET A 1 11.13 14.04 13.88
CA MET A 1 10.19 14.97 13.23
C MET A 1 10.16 16.21 14.13
N PRO A 2 10.33 17.44 13.62
CA PRO A 2 10.17 18.61 14.48
C PRO A 2 8.76 18.60 15.08
N GLU A 3 8.65 18.78 16.40
CA GLU A 3 7.44 18.54 17.21
C GLU A 3 6.29 19.55 16.97
N GLY A 4 6.30 20.28 15.85
CA GLY A 4 5.33 21.33 15.52
C GLY A 4 4.50 21.09 14.26
N LEU A 5 4.72 19.99 13.53
CA LEU A 5 4.10 19.73 12.22
C LEU A 5 3.19 18.48 12.18
N GLU A 6 2.81 17.94 13.33
CA GLU A 6 2.04 16.68 13.43
C GLU A 6 0.74 16.69 12.61
N TRP A 7 0.09 17.87 12.51
CA TRP A 7 -1.16 18.08 11.77
C TRP A 7 -1.01 18.96 10.54
N ASP A 8 0.18 18.98 9.92
CA ASP A 8 0.31 19.48 8.56
C ASP A 8 -0.24 18.47 7.54
N MET A 9 -0.50 18.90 6.31
CA MET A 9 -1.04 18.06 5.24
C MET A 9 -0.27 16.73 5.10
N TRP A 10 1.06 16.78 5.16
CA TRP A 10 1.91 15.59 5.09
C TRP A 10 1.79 14.67 6.31
N GLY A 11 1.68 15.25 7.51
CA GLY A 11 1.47 14.50 8.76
C GLY A 11 0.10 13.81 8.78
N ALA A 12 -0.94 14.49 8.31
CA ALA A 12 -2.29 13.94 8.19
C ALA A 12 -2.37 12.83 7.14
N LEU A 13 -1.72 13.00 5.97
CA LEU A 13 -1.62 11.95 4.95
C LEU A 13 -0.88 10.71 5.47
N PHE A 14 0.22 10.92 6.21
CA PHE A 14 0.95 9.82 6.85
C PHE A 14 0.09 9.10 7.89
N TYR A 15 -0.61 9.83 8.75
CA TYR A 15 -1.55 9.27 9.73
C TYR A 15 -2.62 8.40 9.03
N VAL A 16 -3.28 8.94 8.00
CA VAL A 16 -4.26 8.21 7.18
C VAL A 16 -3.65 6.96 6.55
N GLY A 17 -2.47 7.06 5.95
CA GLY A 17 -1.77 5.94 5.35
C GLY A 17 -1.48 4.82 6.36
N THR A 18 -1.10 5.17 7.59
CA THR A 18 -0.83 4.19 8.66
C THR A 18 -2.10 3.50 9.17
N ILE A 19 -3.26 4.17 9.13
CA ILE A 19 -4.56 3.55 9.43
C ILE A 19 -4.89 2.52 8.37
N PHE A 20 -4.78 2.89 7.09
CA PHE A 20 -5.14 2.02 5.97
C PHE A 20 -4.26 0.79 5.84
N THR A 21 -2.96 0.96 6.10
CA THR A 21 -1.99 -0.13 6.12
C THR A 21 -2.03 -0.93 7.41
N THR A 22 -2.89 -0.55 8.37
CA THR A 22 -3.02 -1.16 9.70
C THR A 22 -1.71 -1.16 10.52
N ILE A 23 -0.74 -0.30 10.17
CA ILE A 23 0.55 -0.18 10.88
C ILE A 23 0.34 0.53 12.22
N GLY A 24 -0.37 1.66 12.21
CA GLY A 24 -0.78 2.39 13.41
C GLY A 24 0.34 2.75 14.40
N TYR A 25 1.35 3.53 13.97
CA TYR A 25 2.49 3.91 14.83
C TYR A 25 2.12 4.61 16.14
N GLY A 26 0.95 5.25 16.21
CA GLY A 26 0.47 5.90 17.43
C GLY A 26 1.19 7.21 17.80
N ASN A 27 2.07 7.70 16.94
CA ASN A 27 2.77 8.99 17.11
C ASN A 27 1.82 10.19 16.95
N ILE A 28 0.93 10.13 15.96
CA ILE A 28 -0.07 11.15 15.67
C ILE A 28 -1.44 10.53 15.92
N VAL A 29 -2.19 11.06 16.87
CA VAL A 29 -3.52 10.55 17.23
C VAL A 29 -4.52 11.69 17.48
N PRO A 30 -5.77 11.58 17.00
CA PRO A 30 -6.79 12.58 17.25
C PRO A 30 -7.14 12.59 18.74
N ARG A 31 -6.96 13.75 19.39
CA ARG A 31 -7.30 13.91 20.81
C ARG A 31 -8.79 14.19 21.03
N THR A 32 -9.49 14.69 20.01
CA THR A 32 -10.90 15.05 20.08
C THR A 32 -11.81 13.82 19.91
N PRO A 33 -12.97 13.76 20.60
CA PRO A 33 -13.91 12.64 20.45
C PRO A 33 -14.47 12.55 19.03
N GLY A 34 -14.73 13.67 18.37
CA GLY A 34 -15.16 13.71 16.97
C GLY A 34 -14.10 13.18 16.01
N GLY A 35 -12.83 13.55 16.20
CA GLY A 35 -11.72 13.03 15.38
C GLY A 35 -11.55 11.52 15.52
N LYS A 36 -11.70 10.97 16.73
CA LYS A 36 -11.68 9.52 16.96
C LYS A 36 -12.82 8.80 16.24
N ALA A 37 -14.04 9.33 16.30
CA ALA A 37 -15.18 8.75 15.60
C ALA A 37 -14.97 8.73 14.07
N LEU A 38 -14.47 9.83 13.50
CA LEU A 38 -14.14 9.91 12.08
C LEU A 38 -13.05 8.92 11.68
N SER A 39 -11.99 8.77 12.48
CA SER A 39 -10.93 7.78 12.23
C SER A 39 -11.46 6.35 12.19
N ILE A 40 -12.41 6.00 13.07
CA ILE A 40 -13.03 4.67 13.10
C ILE A 40 -13.85 4.42 11.83
N VAL A 41 -14.73 5.36 11.45
CA VAL A 41 -15.53 5.26 10.23
C VAL A 41 -14.62 5.13 9.00
N TYR A 42 -13.56 5.93 8.95
CA TYR A 42 -12.60 5.93 7.87
C TYR A 42 -11.80 4.63 7.79
N ALA A 43 -11.46 4.01 8.91
CA ALA A 43 -10.80 2.70 8.95
C ALA A 43 -11.71 1.59 8.39
N ILE A 44 -13.01 1.59 8.74
CA ILE A 44 -13.97 0.56 8.31
C ILE A 44 -14.09 0.51 6.78
N PHE A 45 -14.14 1.67 6.11
CA PHE A 45 -14.23 1.73 4.65
C PHE A 45 -12.86 1.69 3.95
N GLY A 46 -11.84 2.28 4.58
CA GLY A 46 -10.51 2.41 4.01
C GLY A 46 -9.75 1.10 3.89
N ILE A 47 -9.78 0.26 4.94
CA ILE A 47 -9.09 -1.04 4.96
C ILE A 47 -9.56 -1.95 3.81
N PRO A 48 -10.87 -2.23 3.61
CA PRO A 48 -11.30 -3.09 2.51
C PRO A 48 -10.98 -2.49 1.14
N LEU A 49 -11.07 -1.16 0.99
CA LEU A 49 -10.74 -0.48 -0.26
C LEU A 49 -9.25 -0.64 -0.61
N VAL A 50 -8.35 -0.41 0.37
CA VAL A 50 -6.91 -0.55 0.16
C VAL A 50 -6.53 -2.00 -0.10
N LEU A 51 -7.15 -2.97 0.58
CA LEU A 51 -6.93 -4.39 0.29
C LEU A 51 -7.37 -4.79 -1.12
N ALA A 52 -8.51 -4.26 -1.60
CA ALA A 52 -8.97 -4.51 -2.97
C ALA A 52 -8.00 -3.94 -4.02
N ILE A 53 -7.55 -2.69 -3.80
CA ILE A 53 -6.53 -2.04 -4.63
C ILE A 53 -5.25 -2.87 -4.60
N LEU A 54 -4.76 -3.24 -3.42
CA LEU A 54 -3.53 -4.02 -3.25
C LEU A 54 -3.61 -5.37 -3.95
N SER A 55 -4.76 -6.06 -3.91
CA SER A 55 -4.99 -7.30 -4.63
C SER A 55 -4.87 -7.11 -6.15
N GLN A 56 -5.42 -6.02 -6.69
CA GLN A 56 -5.31 -5.72 -8.11
C GLN A 56 -3.87 -5.35 -8.50
N PHE A 57 -3.19 -4.55 -7.69
CA PHE A 57 -1.77 -4.26 -7.88
C PHE A 57 -0.92 -5.53 -7.84
N GLY A 58 -1.22 -6.45 -6.91
CA GLY A 58 -0.56 -7.76 -6.82
C GLY A 58 -0.71 -8.57 -8.11
N LYS A 59 -1.93 -8.66 -8.67
CA LYS A 59 -2.19 -9.36 -9.95
C LYS A 59 -1.42 -8.75 -11.12
N THR A 60 -1.39 -7.41 -11.20
CA THR A 60 -0.63 -6.70 -12.23
C THR A 60 0.87 -6.99 -12.09
N LEU A 61 1.40 -6.96 -10.87
CA LEU A 61 2.79 -7.26 -10.59
C LEU A 61 3.14 -8.71 -10.93
N THR A 62 2.32 -9.69 -10.53
CA THR A 62 2.53 -11.11 -10.86
C THR A 62 2.52 -11.33 -12.38
N THR A 63 1.59 -10.71 -13.10
CA THR A 63 1.55 -10.77 -14.57
C THR A 63 2.82 -10.18 -15.19
N PHE A 64 3.27 -9.04 -14.68
CA PHE A 64 4.52 -8.41 -15.13
C PHE A 64 5.73 -9.32 -14.90
N VAL A 65 5.88 -9.87 -13.69
CA VAL A 65 6.97 -10.79 -13.34
C VAL A 65 6.93 -12.04 -14.20
N SER A 66 5.75 -12.65 -14.40
CA SER A 66 5.60 -13.83 -15.24
C SER A 66 5.94 -13.55 -16.71
N ASN A 67 5.52 -12.42 -17.26
CA ASN A 67 5.86 -12.02 -18.63
C ASN A 67 7.36 -11.79 -18.82
N VAL A 68 8.01 -11.16 -17.84
CA VAL A 68 9.45 -10.94 -17.85
C VAL A 68 10.20 -12.27 -17.74
N TRP A 69 9.82 -13.14 -16.81
CA TRP A 69 10.42 -14.45 -16.61
C TRP A 69 10.25 -15.35 -17.85
N MET A 70 9.06 -15.40 -18.45
CA MET A 70 8.79 -16.15 -19.68
C MET A 70 9.64 -15.67 -20.85
N ARG A 71 9.85 -14.35 -20.99
CA ARG A 71 10.74 -13.80 -22.01
C ARG A 71 12.18 -14.25 -21.82
N TYR A 72 12.69 -14.22 -20.60
CA TYR A 72 14.05 -14.71 -20.29
C TYR A 72 14.20 -16.22 -20.51
N PHE A 73 13.20 -17.02 -20.13
CA PHE A 73 13.24 -18.48 -20.27
C PHE A 73 13.12 -18.92 -21.74
N CYS A 74 12.25 -18.28 -22.52
CA CYS A 74 12.08 -18.56 -23.95
C CYS A 74 13.35 -18.25 -24.75
N MET A 75 14.06 -17.16 -24.44
CA MET A 75 15.37 -16.87 -25.04
C MET A 75 16.42 -17.94 -24.72
N ASN A 76 16.43 -18.48 -23.50
CA ASN A 76 17.35 -19.57 -23.13
C ASN A 76 17.01 -20.90 -23.81
N TYR A 77 15.73 -21.27 -23.92
CA TYR A 77 15.31 -22.51 -24.58
C TYR A 77 15.51 -22.47 -26.10
N SER A 78 15.30 -21.33 -26.77
CA SER A 78 15.57 -21.19 -28.20
C SER A 78 17.05 -21.28 -28.54
N SER A 79 17.95 -20.98 -27.59
CA SER A 79 19.40 -21.10 -27.76
C SER A 79 19.89 -22.54 -27.56
N LEU A 80 19.17 -23.34 -26.77
CA LEU A 80 19.46 -24.75 -26.49
C LEU A 80 18.93 -25.72 -27.56
N LEU A 81 17.94 -25.29 -28.36
CA LEU A 81 17.37 -26.04 -29.49
C LEU A 81 18.15 -25.87 -30.81
N LEU A 82 19.12 -24.96 -30.84
CA LEU A 82 20.00 -24.67 -31.99
C LEU A 82 21.43 -25.24 -31.83
N ILE A 83 21.65 -26.09 -30.83
CA ILE A 83 22.88 -26.87 -30.59
C ILE A 83 22.47 -28.34 -30.59
#